data_AF-A0A081KB86-F1
#
_entry.id   AF-A0A081KB86-F1
#
_cell.length_a   1.000
_cell.length_b   1.000
_cell.length_c   1.000
_cell.angle_alpha   90.00
_cell.angle_beta   90.00
_cell.angle_gamma   90.00
#
_symmetry.space_group_name_H-M   'P 1'
#
loop_
_entity.id
_entity.type
_entity.pdbx_description
1 polymer ?
#
loop_
_entity_poly.entity_id
_entity_poly.type
_entity_poly.pdbx_seq_one_letter_code
_entity_poly.pdbx_strand_id
1 'polypeptide(L)'
;MSYLKRKTGRNSQIDSLPNYTAAGSYCFFSQCIELNDLEKKDLLAFTDTSKSIDENHQAILKFGPLLNHEVKHWYDAHSTLWGLRFLSDIYHCRNDLYEAEKSGISTELPHFYRQLELFDKVQYIKFPKYYSTANPKANTSAPWKYNYSAGIMFNKYGKPTDRNIFFTRFANNNGELIARVPFSLCSLLESSAVAQELNAKVRVIGLIEDPVYRKIESNKLLKEMMADLYNENLVEYSVVAHKISNSFTISDALEAYNIAAKLTRLILNLPDDIIMSLKPKDMLNANFEHFIAPYENALKYVDHGAIFSLLVDSLHSEYQLKGVQVTSDNLEQLLAESFKKHLNLTLLEVFERSKEELKKICSPVGFDLDKEHIDSLFEVGIKLHNDFGLIGSHYINLDESLVPDFVLGDGSFVSQQGESQEDFENRYFQLTGYFDYLSDFSKACIV
;
A
#
# COMPACT_ATOMS: atom_id res chain seq x y z
N MET A 1 22.49 2.05 -1.53
CA MET A 1 22.40 0.72 -0.89
C MET A 1 22.12 0.96 0.59
N SER A 2 21.05 0.41 1.17
CA SER A 2 20.58 0.77 2.51
C SER A 2 21.56 0.40 3.63
N TYR A 3 21.42 1.03 4.80
CA TYR A 3 22.28 0.75 5.97
C TYR A 3 22.15 -0.71 6.40
N LEU A 4 20.92 -1.21 6.57
CA LEU A 4 20.70 -2.58 7.04
C LEU A 4 21.26 -3.60 6.05
N LYS A 5 21.11 -3.35 4.74
CA LYS A 5 21.72 -4.20 3.71
C LYS A 5 23.25 -4.20 3.78
N ARG A 6 23.89 -3.04 4.00
CA ARG A 6 25.36 -2.97 4.15
C ARG A 6 25.82 -3.72 5.40
N LYS A 7 25.07 -3.62 6.50
CA LYS A 7 25.43 -4.22 7.78
C LYS A 7 25.19 -5.73 7.83
N THR A 8 24.06 -6.19 7.30
CA THR A 8 23.62 -7.59 7.40
C THR A 8 23.97 -8.45 6.18
N GLY A 9 24.24 -7.82 5.03
CA GLY A 9 24.43 -8.50 3.75
C GLY A 9 23.13 -9.01 3.10
N ARG A 10 21.96 -8.85 3.75
CA ARG A 10 20.65 -9.32 3.24
C ARG A 10 19.92 -8.24 2.45
N ASN A 11 19.25 -8.63 1.37
CA ASN A 11 18.56 -7.70 0.46
C ASN A 11 17.04 -7.75 0.68
N SER A 12 16.42 -6.63 1.05
CA SER A 12 14.97 -6.49 1.24
C SER A 12 14.18 -6.20 -0.04
N GLN A 13 14.84 -6.05 -1.19
CA GLN A 13 14.25 -5.45 -2.41
C GLN A 13 13.02 -6.15 -3.01
N ILE A 14 12.71 -7.38 -2.61
CA ILE A 14 11.53 -8.10 -3.12
C ILE A 14 10.29 -7.87 -2.22
N ASP A 15 10.49 -7.49 -0.94
CA ASP A 15 9.43 -7.34 0.07
C ASP A 15 9.25 -5.92 0.60
N SER A 16 10.14 -5.02 0.19
CA SER A 16 9.85 -3.59 0.28
C SER A 16 8.96 -3.20 -0.88
N LEU A 17 7.89 -2.46 -0.59
CA LEU A 17 7.23 -1.74 -1.67
C LEU A 17 8.30 -0.85 -2.32
N PRO A 18 8.42 -0.90 -3.65
CA PRO A 18 9.49 -0.20 -4.33
C PRO A 18 9.33 1.29 -4.04
N ASN A 19 10.39 1.97 -3.63
CA ASN A 19 10.63 3.33 -4.06
C ASN A 19 11.75 3.26 -5.11
N TYR A 20 11.39 3.47 -6.38
CA TYR A 20 12.29 3.37 -7.55
C TYR A 20 13.47 4.36 -7.51
N THR A 21 13.46 5.26 -6.52
CA THR A 21 14.61 6.00 -6.00
C THR A 21 14.73 5.64 -4.53
N ALA A 22 15.85 5.06 -4.12
CA ALA A 22 16.10 4.51 -2.79
C ALA A 22 16.14 5.58 -1.67
N ALA A 23 15.13 6.43 -1.56
CA ALA A 23 15.01 7.49 -0.58
C ALA A 23 14.49 6.97 0.76
N GLY A 24 13.47 6.10 0.70
CA GLY A 24 12.89 5.40 1.83
C GLY A 24 12.49 3.98 1.45
N SER A 25 12.22 3.15 2.45
CA SER A 25 11.55 1.86 2.26
C SER A 25 10.98 1.33 3.58
N TYR A 26 9.76 0.81 3.51
CA TYR A 26 9.16 -0.07 4.50
C TYR A 26 9.17 -1.53 3.99
N CYS A 27 9.54 -2.48 4.85
CA CYS A 27 9.51 -3.92 4.54
C CYS A 27 8.44 -4.62 5.39
N PHE A 28 7.50 -5.32 4.74
CA PHE A 28 6.41 -5.99 5.46
C PHE A 28 6.89 -7.14 6.36
N PHE A 29 7.96 -7.84 5.98
CA PHE A 29 8.49 -8.94 6.77
C PHE A 29 9.13 -8.43 8.05
N SER A 30 10.17 -7.60 7.93
CA SER A 30 10.90 -7.09 9.09
C SER A 30 10.16 -5.99 9.86
N GLN A 31 9.14 -5.41 9.24
CA GLN A 31 8.41 -4.22 9.71
C GLN A 31 9.31 -3.01 9.94
N CYS A 32 10.50 -3.00 9.31
CA CYS A 32 11.48 -1.94 9.44
C CYS A 32 11.23 -0.83 8.42
N ILE A 33 11.34 0.42 8.88
CA ILE A 33 11.44 1.61 8.04
C ILE A 33 12.91 2.02 7.91
N GLU A 34 13.37 2.20 6.67
CA GLU A 34 14.67 2.77 6.35
C GLU A 34 14.48 4.08 5.58
N LEU A 35 15.04 5.20 6.09
CA LEU A 35 15.08 6.49 5.40
C LEU A 35 16.47 6.72 4.81
N ASN A 36 16.72 6.02 3.72
CA ASN A 36 18.03 5.87 3.07
C ASN A 36 18.68 7.19 2.58
N ASP A 37 17.90 8.19 2.18
CA ASP A 37 18.41 9.50 1.72
C ASP A 37 18.51 10.55 2.82
N LEU A 38 18.13 10.18 4.06
CA LEU A 38 18.17 11.07 5.22
C LEU A 38 19.28 10.62 6.18
N GLU A 39 19.95 11.59 6.79
CA GLU A 39 21.00 11.38 7.79
C GLU A 39 20.63 12.05 9.12
N LYS A 40 21.37 11.76 10.19
CA LYS A 40 21.15 12.36 11.51
C LYS A 40 21.10 13.88 11.50
N LYS A 41 21.91 14.51 10.65
CA LYS A 41 21.91 15.98 10.48
C LYS A 41 20.56 16.51 9.96
N ASP A 42 19.88 15.73 9.12
CA ASP A 42 18.58 16.09 8.56
C ASP A 42 17.49 15.96 9.63
N LEU A 43 17.56 14.90 10.46
CA LEU A 43 16.70 14.75 11.62
C LEU A 43 16.87 15.92 12.60
N LEU A 44 18.11 16.27 12.96
CA LEU A 44 18.39 17.38 13.86
C LEU A 44 17.86 18.71 13.32
N ALA A 45 18.00 18.94 12.01
CA ALA A 45 17.44 20.13 11.36
C ALA A 45 15.90 20.12 11.36
N PHE A 46 15.28 18.98 11.07
CA PHE A 46 13.83 18.80 11.10
C PHE A 46 13.24 19.08 12.49
N THR A 47 13.88 18.59 13.55
CA THR A 47 13.40 18.73 14.94
C THR A 47 13.86 20.03 15.63
N ASP A 48 14.50 20.95 14.91
CA ASP A 48 15.02 22.20 15.46
C ASP A 48 13.89 23.18 15.78
N THR A 49 13.35 23.07 16.99
CA THR A 49 12.26 23.92 17.50
C THR A 49 12.70 25.35 17.82
N SER A 50 13.99 25.66 17.73
CA SER A 50 14.50 27.03 17.94
C SER A 50 14.24 27.95 16.73
N LYS A 51 13.96 27.37 15.57
CA LYS A 51 13.68 28.09 14.32
C LYS A 51 12.19 28.22 14.08
N SER A 52 11.78 29.35 13.51
CA SER A 52 10.43 29.52 12.98
C SER A 52 10.16 28.59 11.79
N ILE A 53 8.89 28.39 11.47
CA ILE A 53 8.48 27.63 10.26
C ILE A 53 9.09 28.23 8.99
N ASP A 54 9.14 29.56 8.89
CA ASP A 54 9.71 30.26 7.73
C ASP A 54 11.21 30.00 7.58
N GLU A 55 11.95 29.88 8.68
CA GLU A 55 13.38 29.58 8.66
C GLU A 55 13.66 28.08 8.42
N ASN A 56 12.75 27.19 8.85
CA ASN A 56 12.99 25.75 8.87
C ASN A 56 12.20 24.92 7.83
N HIS A 57 11.29 25.54 7.06
CA HIS A 57 10.38 24.83 6.16
C HIS A 57 11.09 23.89 5.17
N GLN A 58 12.28 24.24 4.67
CA GLN A 58 13.03 23.35 3.76
C GLN A 58 13.49 22.06 4.43
N ALA A 59 13.93 22.12 5.70
CA ALA A 59 14.30 20.92 6.45
C ALA A 59 13.07 20.05 6.72
N ILE A 60 11.94 20.70 7.04
CA ILE A 60 10.66 20.03 7.28
C ILE A 60 10.13 19.36 6.00
N LEU A 61 10.16 20.06 4.86
CA LEU A 61 9.76 19.53 3.56
C LEU A 61 10.68 18.41 3.05
N LYS A 62 11.95 18.39 3.47
CA LYS A 62 12.88 17.31 3.15
C LYS A 62 12.59 16.04 3.96
N PHE A 63 12.39 16.17 5.27
CA PHE A 63 12.31 15.02 6.18
C PHE A 63 10.88 14.51 6.38
N GLY A 64 9.96 15.43 6.69
CA GLY A 64 8.60 15.11 7.13
C GLY A 64 7.81 14.30 6.10
N PRO A 65 7.70 14.73 4.83
CA PRO A 65 6.96 14.01 3.80
C PRO A 65 7.45 12.58 3.57
N LEU A 66 8.77 12.36 3.51
CA LEU A 66 9.32 11.02 3.30
C LEU A 66 9.07 10.10 4.51
N LEU A 67 9.22 10.60 5.74
CA LEU A 67 8.82 9.85 6.93
C LEU A 67 7.32 9.51 6.88
N ASN A 68 6.48 10.48 6.53
CA ASN A 68 5.04 10.30 6.40
C ASN A 68 4.67 9.21 5.39
N HIS A 69 5.38 9.15 4.26
CA HIS A 69 5.21 8.12 3.24
C HIS A 69 5.49 6.72 3.81
N GLU A 70 6.65 6.49 4.41
CA GLU A 70 7.03 5.15 4.90
C GLU A 70 6.22 4.72 6.13
N VAL A 71 5.88 5.66 7.01
CA VAL A 71 4.98 5.40 8.15
C VAL A 71 3.58 5.04 7.68
N LYS A 72 3.12 5.57 6.53
CA LYS A 72 1.84 5.18 5.95
C LYS A 72 1.83 3.72 5.54
N HIS A 73 2.90 3.21 4.93
CA HIS A 73 3.03 1.78 4.62
C HIS A 73 2.99 0.92 5.89
N TRP A 74 3.67 1.37 6.96
CA TRP A 74 3.57 0.71 8.26
C TRP A 74 2.14 0.70 8.79
N TYR A 75 1.41 1.82 8.71
CA TYR A 75 0.02 1.88 9.15
C TYR A 75 -0.89 0.97 8.31
N ASP A 76 -0.70 0.89 7.00
CA ASP A 76 -1.50 0.01 6.16
C ASP A 76 -1.24 -1.46 6.51
N ALA A 77 -0.01 -1.83 6.92
CA ALA A 77 0.31 -3.17 7.41
C ALA A 77 -0.19 -3.45 8.85
N HIS A 78 -0.23 -2.45 9.72
CA HIS A 78 -0.50 -2.67 11.16
C HIS A 78 -1.88 -2.24 11.63
N SER A 79 -2.69 -1.59 10.80
CA SER A 79 -4.01 -1.07 11.21
C SER A 79 -5.15 -1.52 10.31
N THR A 80 -4.88 -2.34 9.30
CA THR A 80 -5.90 -2.86 8.38
C THR A 80 -6.11 -4.36 8.57
N LEU A 81 -7.31 -4.84 8.21
CA LEU A 81 -7.63 -6.26 8.27
C LEU A 81 -6.68 -7.09 7.41
N TRP A 82 -6.41 -6.64 6.17
CA TRP A 82 -5.44 -7.25 5.27
C TRP A 82 -4.04 -7.29 5.89
N GLY A 83 -3.56 -6.15 6.39
CA GLY A 83 -2.20 -6.02 6.92
C GLY A 83 -1.96 -6.92 8.13
N LEU A 84 -2.89 -6.91 9.10
CA LEU A 84 -2.79 -7.74 10.30
C LEU A 84 -2.92 -9.23 10.01
N ARG A 85 -3.74 -9.60 9.01
CA ARG A 85 -3.76 -10.98 8.49
C ARG A 85 -2.42 -11.37 7.89
N PHE A 86 -1.83 -10.49 7.10
CA PHE A 86 -0.55 -10.75 6.46
C PHE A 86 0.58 -10.90 7.48
N LEU A 87 0.61 -10.04 8.51
CA LEU A 87 1.53 -10.19 9.64
C LEU A 87 1.30 -11.52 10.37
N SER A 88 0.05 -11.87 10.66
CA SER A 88 -0.28 -13.17 11.28
C SER A 88 0.25 -14.34 10.45
N ASP A 89 0.05 -14.32 9.13
CA ASP A 89 0.56 -15.35 8.23
C ASP A 89 2.10 -15.47 8.28
N ILE A 90 2.83 -14.34 8.27
CA ILE A 90 4.30 -14.32 8.33
C ILE A 90 4.81 -15.02 9.58
N TYR A 91 4.30 -14.65 10.76
CA TYR A 91 4.81 -15.20 12.02
C TYR A 91 4.38 -16.65 12.24
N HIS A 92 3.14 -17.03 11.88
CA HIS A 92 2.73 -18.44 11.94
C HIS A 92 3.59 -19.31 11.03
N CYS A 93 3.82 -18.88 9.79
CA CYS A 93 4.64 -19.65 8.86
C CYS A 93 6.11 -19.69 9.30
N ARG A 94 6.66 -18.61 9.86
CA ARG A 94 8.01 -18.62 10.44
C ARG A 94 8.12 -19.57 11.63
N ASN A 95 7.12 -19.59 12.51
CA ASN A 95 7.09 -20.52 13.64
C ASN A 95 6.99 -21.98 13.17
N ASP A 96 6.11 -22.27 12.21
CA ASP A 96 5.97 -23.60 11.62
C ASP A 96 7.32 -24.11 11.08
N LEU A 97 8.10 -23.24 10.41
CA LEU A 97 9.44 -23.58 9.93
C LEU A 97 10.44 -23.83 11.08
N TYR A 98 10.45 -22.94 12.07
CA TYR A 98 11.35 -23.04 13.22
C TYR A 98 11.17 -24.35 14.01
N GLU A 99 9.92 -24.77 14.23
CA GLU A 99 9.63 -26.03 14.92
C GLU A 99 9.98 -27.26 14.05
N ALA A 100 9.82 -27.17 12.72
CA ALA A 100 10.29 -28.20 11.80
C ALA A 100 11.82 -28.36 11.81
N GLU A 101 12.56 -27.25 11.88
CA GLU A 101 14.03 -27.27 11.98
C GLU A 101 14.51 -27.89 13.30
N LYS A 102 13.84 -27.59 14.42
CA LYS A 102 14.14 -28.19 15.73
C LYS A 102 13.87 -29.69 15.79
N SER A 103 12.73 -30.12 15.25
CA SER A 103 12.28 -31.51 15.32
C SER A 103 12.94 -32.43 14.29
N GLY A 104 13.60 -31.84 13.28
CA GLY A 104 14.14 -32.53 12.13
C GLY A 104 13.17 -32.47 10.95
N ILE A 105 13.64 -31.90 9.84
CA ILE A 105 12.85 -31.60 8.61
C ILE A 105 12.18 -32.87 8.03
N SER A 106 12.68 -34.06 8.36
CA SER A 106 12.18 -35.34 7.83
C SER A 106 10.82 -35.79 8.38
N THR A 107 10.22 -35.10 9.34
CA THR A 107 9.04 -35.65 10.04
C THR A 107 7.69 -34.94 9.87
N GLU A 108 7.61 -33.67 9.45
CA GLU A 108 6.29 -33.03 9.26
C GLU A 108 6.21 -32.15 8.00
N LEU A 109 5.75 -32.77 6.91
CA LEU A 109 5.28 -32.11 5.67
C LEU A 109 3.93 -31.32 5.74
N PRO A 110 3.07 -31.34 6.79
CA PRO A 110 1.70 -30.85 6.68
C PRO A 110 1.56 -29.33 6.60
N HIS A 111 2.62 -28.53 6.83
CA HIS A 111 2.53 -27.06 6.82
C HIS A 111 3.27 -26.37 5.66
N PHE A 112 3.95 -27.13 4.78
CA PHE A 112 4.67 -26.56 3.62
C PHE A 112 3.76 -25.84 2.63
N TYR A 113 2.50 -26.26 2.49
CA TYR A 113 1.56 -25.57 1.60
C TYR A 113 1.32 -24.11 2.05
N ARG A 114 1.34 -23.83 3.37
CA ARG A 114 1.18 -22.48 3.92
C ARG A 114 2.36 -21.57 3.56
N GLN A 115 3.57 -22.14 3.56
CA GLN A 115 4.79 -21.43 3.12
C GLN A 115 4.66 -20.99 1.65
N LEU A 116 4.17 -21.90 0.80
CA LEU A 116 3.94 -21.60 -0.62
C LEU A 116 2.81 -20.59 -0.81
N GLU A 117 1.73 -20.70 -0.04
CA GLU A 117 0.64 -19.72 -0.04
C GLU A 117 1.12 -18.32 0.38
N LEU A 118 1.95 -18.21 1.42
CA LEU A 118 2.56 -16.95 1.84
C LEU A 118 3.48 -16.40 0.75
N PHE A 119 4.34 -17.23 0.16
CA PHE A 119 5.20 -16.82 -0.96
C PHE A 119 4.38 -16.30 -2.14
N ASP A 120 3.34 -17.02 -2.54
CA ASP A 120 2.45 -16.60 -3.62
C ASP A 120 1.74 -15.27 -3.28
N LYS A 121 1.24 -15.10 -2.05
CA LYS A 121 0.65 -13.84 -1.56
C LYS A 121 1.62 -12.66 -1.73
N VAL A 122 2.90 -12.83 -1.35
CA VAL A 122 3.95 -11.81 -1.55
C VAL A 122 4.12 -11.47 -3.03
N GLN A 123 4.22 -12.48 -3.89
CA GLN A 123 4.37 -12.28 -5.34
C GLN A 123 3.18 -11.55 -5.97
N TYR A 124 1.98 -11.69 -5.39
CA TYR A 124 0.77 -11.01 -5.84
C TYR A 124 0.63 -9.56 -5.36
N ILE A 125 1.48 -9.08 -4.44
CA ILE A 125 1.46 -7.66 -4.03
C ILE A 125 1.81 -6.77 -5.23
N LYS A 126 2.87 -7.09 -5.97
CA LYS A 126 3.37 -6.29 -7.11
C LYS A 126 3.01 -6.85 -8.49
N PHE A 127 2.63 -8.13 -8.56
CA PHE A 127 2.59 -8.96 -9.77
C PHE A 127 3.96 -9.12 -10.46
N PRO A 128 4.17 -10.25 -11.17
CA PRO A 128 5.36 -10.44 -11.99
C PRO A 128 5.59 -9.34 -13.04
N LYS A 129 6.87 -8.97 -13.25
CA LYS A 129 7.29 -7.88 -14.15
C LYS A 129 6.73 -7.97 -15.58
N TYR A 130 6.46 -9.18 -16.08
CA TYR A 130 5.94 -9.37 -17.44
C TYR A 130 4.49 -8.89 -17.64
N TYR A 131 3.75 -8.61 -16.56
CA TYR A 131 2.44 -7.95 -16.64
C TYR A 131 2.56 -6.44 -16.87
N SER A 132 3.68 -5.84 -16.48
CA SER A 132 3.98 -4.42 -16.70
C SER A 132 4.79 -4.21 -17.98
N THR A 133 4.66 -3.04 -18.59
CA THR A 133 5.45 -2.64 -19.75
C THR A 133 5.72 -1.15 -19.66
N ALA A 134 6.97 -0.74 -19.89
CA ALA A 134 7.34 0.65 -20.12
C ALA A 134 8.06 0.70 -21.48
N ASN A 135 7.67 1.63 -22.34
CA ASN A 135 8.26 1.83 -23.64
C ASN A 135 9.27 2.98 -23.58
N PRO A 136 10.57 2.70 -23.47
CA PRO A 136 11.59 3.74 -23.30
C PRO A 136 11.78 4.61 -24.56
N LYS A 137 11.15 4.25 -25.68
CA LYS A 137 11.22 5.00 -26.94
C LYS A 137 9.96 5.84 -27.19
N ALA A 138 8.92 5.70 -26.38
CA ALA A 138 7.72 6.49 -26.56
C ALA A 138 7.99 7.97 -26.25
N ASN A 139 7.35 8.87 -26.98
CA ASN A 139 7.27 10.25 -26.53
C ASN A 139 6.35 10.31 -25.30
N THR A 140 6.91 10.65 -24.14
CA THR A 140 6.22 10.71 -22.85
C THR A 140 5.68 12.10 -22.50
N SER A 141 5.65 13.02 -23.47
CA SER A 141 5.05 14.35 -23.27
C SER A 141 3.56 14.24 -22.91
N ALA A 142 3.17 14.93 -21.84
CA ALA A 142 1.79 15.07 -21.42
C ALA A 142 0.94 15.87 -22.44
N PRO A 143 -0.40 15.72 -22.45
CA PRO A 143 -1.18 14.76 -21.66
C PRO A 143 -1.12 13.34 -22.27
N TRP A 144 -1.27 12.33 -21.41
CA TRP A 144 -1.37 10.94 -21.83
C TRP A 144 -2.84 10.54 -22.04
N LYS A 145 -3.09 9.71 -23.04
CA LYS A 145 -4.33 8.95 -23.19
C LYS A 145 -4.28 7.72 -22.29
N TYR A 146 -5.42 7.33 -21.74
CA TYR A 146 -5.57 6.15 -20.90
C TYR A 146 -6.61 5.21 -21.51
N ASN A 147 -6.42 3.91 -21.31
CA ASN A 147 -7.41 2.89 -21.66
C ASN A 147 -7.35 1.77 -20.62
N TYR A 148 -8.51 1.42 -20.07
CA TYR A 148 -8.65 0.31 -19.13
C TYR A 148 -8.85 -1.00 -19.87
N SER A 149 -8.20 -2.06 -19.40
CA SER A 149 -8.35 -3.38 -19.98
C SER A 149 -8.26 -4.45 -18.91
N ALA A 150 -8.84 -5.62 -19.17
CA ALA A 150 -8.69 -6.80 -18.35
C ALA A 150 -7.88 -7.84 -19.11
N GLY A 151 -6.91 -8.44 -18.42
CA GLY A 151 -6.17 -9.61 -18.88
C GLY A 151 -6.43 -10.80 -17.97
N ILE A 152 -5.70 -11.88 -18.22
CA ILE A 152 -5.81 -13.16 -17.51
C ILE A 152 -4.42 -13.50 -16.94
N MET A 153 -4.40 -14.04 -15.72
CA MET A 153 -3.19 -14.52 -15.08
C MET A 153 -2.78 -15.88 -15.66
N PHE A 154 -1.48 -16.15 -15.73
CA PHE A 154 -0.93 -17.45 -16.10
C PHE A 154 -0.48 -18.22 -14.86
N ASN A 155 -0.72 -19.54 -14.84
CA ASN A 155 -0.18 -20.42 -13.82
C ASN A 155 1.32 -20.68 -14.02
N LYS A 156 1.94 -21.43 -13.10
CA LYS A 156 3.38 -21.79 -13.15
C LYS A 156 3.82 -22.55 -14.42
N TYR A 157 2.88 -23.08 -15.20
CA TYR A 157 3.16 -23.75 -16.48
C TYR A 157 2.88 -22.85 -17.69
N GLY A 158 2.59 -21.56 -17.48
CA GLY A 158 2.27 -20.61 -18.53
C GLY A 158 0.86 -20.79 -19.13
N LYS A 159 -0.02 -21.59 -18.52
CA LYS A 159 -1.40 -21.75 -18.98
C LYS A 159 -2.29 -20.66 -18.37
N PRO A 160 -3.25 -20.10 -19.14
CA PRO A 160 -4.19 -19.12 -18.61
C PRO A 160 -5.02 -19.74 -17.48
N THR A 161 -5.25 -18.97 -16.43
CA THR A 161 -6.20 -19.29 -15.35
C THR A 161 -7.54 -18.60 -15.60
N ASP A 162 -8.47 -18.72 -14.66
CA ASP A 162 -9.69 -17.93 -14.59
C ASP A 162 -9.52 -16.65 -13.76
N ARG A 163 -8.34 -16.37 -13.19
CA ARG A 163 -8.07 -15.14 -12.46
C ARG A 163 -7.79 -13.99 -13.42
N ASN A 164 -8.65 -12.98 -13.40
CA ASN A 164 -8.48 -11.77 -14.20
C ASN A 164 -7.63 -10.71 -13.47
N ILE A 165 -6.85 -9.95 -14.24
CA ILE A 165 -6.05 -8.81 -13.77
C ILE A 165 -6.48 -7.57 -14.56
N PHE A 166 -6.67 -6.45 -13.87
CA PHE A 166 -7.03 -5.18 -14.51
C PHE A 166 -5.78 -4.35 -14.79
N PHE A 167 -5.78 -3.65 -15.92
CA PHE A 167 -4.66 -2.86 -16.40
C PHE A 167 -5.10 -1.47 -16.83
N THR A 168 -4.22 -0.50 -16.64
CA THR A 168 -4.26 0.77 -17.36
C THR A 168 -3.17 0.77 -18.42
N ARG A 169 -3.54 1.22 -19.63
CA ARG A 169 -2.62 1.44 -20.74
C ARG A 169 -2.52 2.94 -20.96
N PHE A 170 -1.32 3.48 -20.77
CA PHE A 170 -0.99 4.86 -21.08
C PHE A 170 -0.41 4.94 -22.49
N ALA A 171 -0.93 5.86 -23.29
CA ALA A 171 -0.46 6.14 -24.63
C ALA A 171 -0.28 7.63 -24.85
N ASN A 172 0.60 8.02 -25.76
CA ASN A 172 0.72 9.43 -26.13
C ASN A 172 -0.39 9.88 -27.09
N ASN A 173 -0.35 11.14 -27.50
CA ASN A 173 -1.35 11.70 -28.41
C ASN A 173 -1.44 10.96 -29.77
N ASN A 174 -0.33 10.37 -30.22
CA ASN A 174 -0.25 9.58 -31.46
C ASN A 174 -0.75 8.13 -31.28
N GLY A 175 -1.12 7.73 -30.06
CA GLY A 175 -1.56 6.37 -29.75
C GLY A 175 -0.42 5.38 -29.50
N GLU A 176 0.83 5.84 -29.39
CA GLU A 176 1.96 4.99 -29.06
C GLU A 176 1.90 4.63 -27.57
N LEU A 177 2.03 3.34 -27.26
CA LEU A 177 2.04 2.85 -25.87
C LEU A 177 3.26 3.42 -25.13
N ILE A 178 3.00 4.15 -24.05
CA ILE A 178 4.00 4.62 -23.08
C ILE A 178 4.21 3.54 -22.03
N ALA A 179 3.13 3.13 -21.37
CA ALA A 179 3.20 2.13 -20.32
C ALA A 179 1.92 1.30 -20.23
N ARG A 180 2.04 0.08 -19.72
CA ARG A 180 0.93 -0.75 -19.24
C ARG A 180 1.26 -1.16 -17.82
N VAL A 181 0.33 -0.92 -16.90
CA VAL A 181 0.52 -1.22 -15.48
C VAL A 181 -0.72 -1.94 -14.95
N PRO A 182 -0.57 -3.05 -14.22
CA PRO A 182 -1.69 -3.68 -13.54
C PRO A 182 -2.14 -2.81 -12.35
N PHE A 183 -3.43 -2.87 -12.01
CA PHE A 183 -3.87 -2.44 -10.69
C PHE A 183 -3.44 -3.50 -9.68
N SER A 184 -2.25 -3.31 -9.10
CA SER A 184 -1.69 -4.19 -8.08
C SER A 184 -2.01 -3.66 -6.68
N LEU A 185 -1.94 -4.52 -5.67
CA LEU A 185 -2.03 -4.09 -4.28
C LEU A 185 -0.90 -3.09 -3.94
N CYS A 186 0.29 -3.31 -4.51
CA CYS A 186 1.39 -2.36 -4.47
C CYS A 186 0.97 -0.97 -4.96
N SER A 187 0.28 -0.87 -6.10
CA SER A 187 -0.17 0.43 -6.64
C SER A 187 -1.14 1.15 -5.70
N LEU A 188 -2.02 0.40 -5.03
CA LEU A 188 -2.98 0.92 -4.05
C LEU A 188 -2.27 1.48 -2.81
N LEU A 189 -1.32 0.72 -2.27
CA LEU A 189 -0.53 1.09 -1.08
C LEU A 189 0.35 2.32 -1.39
N GLU A 190 1.04 2.32 -2.53
CA GLU A 190 1.83 3.46 -3.00
C GLU A 190 0.98 4.71 -3.18
N SER A 191 -0.20 4.60 -3.78
CA SER A 191 -1.08 5.75 -3.93
C SER A 191 -1.59 6.29 -2.59
N SER A 192 -1.76 5.43 -1.58
CA SER A 192 -2.12 5.86 -0.22
C SER A 192 -0.95 6.57 0.47
N ALA A 193 0.28 6.07 0.31
CA ALA A 193 1.49 6.68 0.83
C ALA A 193 1.81 8.03 0.16
N VAL A 194 1.64 8.13 -1.15
CA VAL A 194 1.77 9.40 -1.90
C VAL A 194 0.71 10.41 -1.45
N ALA A 195 -0.53 9.99 -1.19
CA ALA A 195 -1.54 10.89 -0.63
C ALA A 195 -1.09 11.46 0.73
N GLN A 196 -0.59 10.60 1.61
CA GLN A 196 -0.06 11.01 2.92
C GLN A 196 1.12 12.00 2.77
N GLU A 197 2.05 11.71 1.87
CA GLU A 197 3.20 12.57 1.57
C GLU A 197 2.79 13.95 1.06
N LEU A 198 1.87 14.00 0.08
CA LEU A 198 1.40 15.26 -0.50
C LEU A 198 0.64 16.11 0.53
N ASN A 199 -0.22 15.50 1.36
CA ASN A 199 -0.91 16.22 2.43
C ASN A 199 0.07 16.75 3.48
N ALA A 200 1.13 16.00 3.81
CA ALA A 200 2.20 16.50 4.68
C ALA A 200 2.89 17.73 4.07
N LYS A 201 3.20 17.73 2.77
CA LYS A 201 3.76 18.89 2.07
C LYS A 201 2.80 20.08 2.10
N VAL A 202 1.52 19.88 1.76
CA VAL A 202 0.49 20.94 1.77
C VAL A 202 0.34 21.56 3.15
N ARG A 203 0.30 20.74 4.21
CA ARG A 203 0.21 21.23 5.60
C ARG A 203 1.39 22.14 5.93
N VAL A 204 2.62 21.69 5.67
CA VAL A 204 3.84 22.47 5.97
C VAL A 204 3.84 23.78 5.19
N ILE A 205 3.52 23.75 3.90
CA ILE A 205 3.42 24.96 3.07
C ILE A 205 2.36 25.91 3.61
N GLY A 206 1.20 25.39 4.03
CA GLY A 206 0.12 26.18 4.62
C GLY A 206 0.50 26.91 5.91
N LEU A 207 1.48 26.39 6.65
CA LEU A 207 2.00 26.99 7.89
C LEU A 207 3.04 28.08 7.65
N ILE A 208 3.66 28.18 6.46
CA ILE A 208 4.64 29.23 6.12
C ILE A 208 3.95 30.59 6.24
N GLU A 209 4.42 31.49 7.10
CA GLU A 209 3.82 32.79 7.37
C GLU A 209 4.09 33.77 6.23
N ASP A 210 5.30 33.79 5.68
CA ASP A 210 5.65 34.60 4.52
C ASP A 210 4.85 34.19 3.27
N PRO A 211 3.97 35.07 2.74
CA PRO A 211 3.12 34.76 1.59
C PRO A 211 3.90 34.54 0.29
N VAL A 212 5.10 35.12 0.16
CA VAL A 212 5.97 34.93 -1.01
C VAL A 212 6.56 33.52 -0.99
N TYR A 213 7.14 33.09 0.13
CA TYR A 213 7.68 31.74 0.24
C TYR A 213 6.58 30.68 0.13
N ARG A 214 5.43 30.90 0.78
CA ARG A 214 4.26 30.03 0.64
C ARG A 214 3.87 29.81 -0.82
N LYS A 215 3.82 30.89 -1.60
CA LYS A 215 3.47 30.84 -3.04
C LYS A 215 4.56 30.12 -3.87
N ILE A 216 5.84 30.34 -3.56
CA ILE A 216 6.95 29.66 -4.23
C ILE A 216 6.85 28.15 -4.02
N GLU A 217 6.71 27.70 -2.77
CA GLU A 217 6.63 26.27 -2.45
C GLU A 217 5.33 25.64 -2.98
N SER A 218 4.21 26.36 -2.97
CA SER A 218 2.95 25.88 -3.59
C SER A 218 3.11 25.62 -5.09
N ASN A 219 3.76 26.54 -5.81
CA ASN A 219 4.01 26.37 -7.25
C ASN A 219 5.00 25.23 -7.54
N LYS A 220 6.00 25.07 -6.67
CA LYS A 220 6.97 23.97 -6.77
C LYS A 220 6.29 22.62 -6.57
N LEU A 221 5.48 22.48 -5.53
CA LEU A 221 4.70 21.27 -5.26
C LEU A 221 3.81 20.90 -6.45
N LEU A 222 3.06 21.86 -7.01
CA LEU A 222 2.21 21.62 -8.17
C LEU A 222 3.02 21.12 -9.38
N LYS A 223 4.19 21.72 -9.63
CA LYS A 223 5.07 21.33 -10.73
C LYS A 223 5.64 19.93 -10.54
N GLU A 224 6.09 19.60 -9.33
CA GLU A 224 6.64 18.28 -8.98
C GLU A 224 5.56 17.20 -9.10
N MET A 225 4.39 17.41 -8.50
CA MET A 225 3.25 16.49 -8.59
C MET A 225 2.87 16.18 -10.04
N MET A 226 2.81 17.20 -10.91
CA MET A 226 2.52 17.01 -12.33
C MET A 226 3.65 16.29 -13.07
N ALA A 227 4.91 16.52 -12.70
CA ALA A 227 6.03 15.80 -13.29
C ALA A 227 5.99 14.31 -12.94
N ASP A 228 5.68 13.97 -11.68
CA ASP A 228 5.62 12.59 -11.20
C ASP A 228 4.44 11.82 -11.79
N LEU A 229 3.26 12.45 -11.92
CA LEU A 229 2.08 11.85 -12.54
C LEU A 229 2.29 11.43 -13.99
N TYR A 230 3.14 12.15 -14.72
CA TYR A 230 3.45 11.89 -16.13
C TYR A 230 4.88 11.36 -16.32
N ASN A 231 5.42 10.65 -15.32
CA ASN A 231 6.70 9.96 -15.41
C ASN A 231 6.48 8.46 -15.66
N GLU A 232 6.98 7.95 -16.78
CA GLU A 232 6.80 6.54 -17.19
C GLU A 232 7.45 5.53 -16.23
N ASN A 233 8.38 5.99 -15.39
CA ASN A 233 9.05 5.16 -14.38
C ASN A 233 8.30 5.16 -13.04
N LEU A 234 7.33 6.07 -12.85
CA LEU A 234 6.53 6.22 -11.63
C LEU A 234 5.05 5.86 -11.85
N VAL A 235 4.75 5.13 -12.93
CA VAL A 235 3.38 4.76 -13.29
C VAL A 235 2.69 3.85 -12.27
N GLU A 236 3.45 3.06 -11.50
CA GLU A 236 2.89 2.25 -10.40
C GLU A 236 2.33 3.11 -9.26
N TYR A 237 2.93 4.27 -9.00
CA TYR A 237 2.49 5.23 -7.98
C TYR A 237 1.31 6.07 -8.44
N SER A 238 1.20 6.34 -9.75
CA SER A 238 0.19 7.26 -10.29
C SER A 238 -1.01 6.57 -10.93
N VAL A 239 -0.95 5.27 -11.24
CA VAL A 239 -2.03 4.57 -11.98
C VAL A 239 -3.38 4.64 -11.28
N VAL A 240 -3.40 4.57 -9.95
CA VAL A 240 -4.64 4.65 -9.17
C VAL A 240 -5.20 6.08 -9.18
N ALA A 241 -4.35 7.09 -9.00
CA ALA A 241 -4.75 8.49 -9.11
C ALA A 241 -5.28 8.83 -10.51
N HIS A 242 -4.64 8.32 -11.57
CA HIS A 242 -5.15 8.43 -12.94
C HIS A 242 -6.52 7.77 -13.10
N LYS A 243 -6.75 6.59 -12.52
CA LYS A 243 -8.07 5.93 -12.54
C LYS A 243 -9.15 6.81 -11.93
N ILE A 244 -8.88 7.37 -10.76
CA ILE A 244 -9.80 8.27 -10.05
C ILE A 244 -10.05 9.56 -10.85
N SER A 245 -8.98 10.27 -11.21
CA SER A 245 -9.04 11.54 -11.94
C SER A 245 -9.87 11.41 -13.21
N ASN A 246 -9.65 10.35 -13.98
CA ASN A 246 -10.35 10.11 -15.23
C ASN A 246 -11.79 9.65 -15.04
N SER A 247 -12.06 8.80 -14.04
CA SER A 247 -13.42 8.29 -13.79
C SER A 247 -14.34 9.38 -13.23
N PHE A 248 -13.80 10.31 -12.42
CA PHE A 248 -14.58 11.36 -11.77
C PHE A 248 -14.34 12.75 -12.35
N THR A 249 -13.61 12.87 -13.46
CA THR A 249 -13.28 14.15 -14.11
C THR A 249 -12.64 15.18 -13.16
N ILE A 250 -11.75 14.70 -12.28
CA ILE A 250 -11.06 15.52 -11.28
C ILE A 250 -9.73 16.01 -11.87
N SER A 251 -9.54 17.33 -11.93
CA SER A 251 -8.28 17.95 -12.39
C SER A 251 -7.25 18.13 -11.28
N ASP A 252 -7.69 18.16 -10.02
CA ASP A 252 -6.81 18.26 -8.86
C ASP A 252 -6.27 16.87 -8.50
N ALA A 253 -4.97 16.66 -8.72
CA ALA A 253 -4.38 15.37 -8.45
C ALA A 253 -4.29 15.04 -6.94
N LEU A 254 -4.19 16.04 -6.06
CA LEU A 254 -4.23 15.79 -4.62
C LEU A 254 -5.58 15.20 -4.22
N GLU A 255 -6.67 15.75 -4.76
CA GLU A 255 -8.01 15.22 -4.53
C GLU A 255 -8.16 13.79 -5.06
N ALA A 256 -7.59 13.49 -6.22
CA ALA A 256 -7.57 12.13 -6.77
C ALA A 256 -6.81 11.14 -5.86
N TYR A 257 -5.65 11.55 -5.32
CA TYR A 257 -4.90 10.76 -4.34
C TYR A 257 -5.65 10.61 -3.01
N ASN A 258 -6.36 11.64 -2.54
CA ASN A 258 -7.16 11.57 -1.31
C ASN A 258 -8.30 10.56 -1.41
N ILE A 259 -9.01 10.55 -2.54
CA ILE A 259 -10.05 9.55 -2.83
C ILE A 259 -9.41 8.16 -2.93
N ALA A 260 -8.28 8.03 -3.63
CA ALA A 260 -7.55 6.77 -3.75
C ALA A 260 -7.15 6.21 -2.37
N ALA A 261 -6.62 7.04 -1.47
CA ALA A 261 -6.23 6.64 -0.12
C ALA A 261 -7.40 6.11 0.72
N LYS A 262 -8.55 6.81 0.68
CA LYS A 262 -9.79 6.37 1.36
C LYS A 262 -10.33 5.05 0.80
N LEU A 263 -10.36 4.90 -0.52
CA LEU A 263 -10.79 3.65 -1.16
C LEU A 263 -9.82 2.50 -0.88
N THR A 264 -8.52 2.74 -0.94
CA THR A 264 -7.50 1.75 -0.54
C THR A 264 -7.76 1.28 0.89
N ARG A 265 -7.94 2.20 1.84
CA ARG A 265 -8.19 1.83 3.24
C ARG A 265 -9.47 1.04 3.42
N LEU A 266 -10.57 1.41 2.75
CA LEU A 266 -11.80 0.61 2.73
C LEU A 266 -11.50 -0.82 2.30
N ILE A 267 -10.85 -0.99 1.16
CA ILE A 267 -10.62 -2.31 0.54
C ILE A 267 -9.75 -3.19 1.43
N LEU A 268 -8.70 -2.63 2.06
CA LEU A 268 -7.85 -3.33 3.00
C LEU A 268 -8.59 -3.76 4.28
N ASN A 269 -9.76 -3.19 4.55
CA ASN A 269 -10.61 -3.51 5.71
C ASN A 269 -11.90 -4.25 5.34
N LEU A 270 -12.12 -4.60 4.08
CA LEU A 270 -13.30 -5.38 3.70
C LEU A 270 -13.09 -6.86 4.07
N PRO A 271 -14.03 -7.48 4.81
CA PRO A 271 -14.06 -8.92 5.00
C PRO A 271 -14.25 -9.69 3.69
N ASP A 272 -13.69 -10.89 3.59
CA ASP A 272 -13.76 -11.71 2.38
C ASP A 272 -15.21 -12.05 1.98
N ASP A 273 -16.10 -12.28 2.97
CA ASP A 273 -17.52 -12.56 2.71
C ASP A 273 -18.24 -11.36 2.07
N ILE A 274 -17.88 -10.15 2.45
CA ILE A 274 -18.40 -8.92 1.86
C ILE A 274 -17.90 -8.76 0.43
N ILE A 275 -16.60 -8.99 0.20
CA ILE A 275 -15.99 -8.92 -1.14
C ILE A 275 -16.66 -9.92 -2.09
N MET A 276 -16.83 -11.17 -1.66
CA MET A 276 -17.47 -12.21 -2.46
C MET A 276 -18.98 -11.98 -2.67
N SER A 277 -19.60 -11.12 -1.87
CA SER A 277 -21.02 -10.74 -2.01
C SER A 277 -21.26 -9.61 -3.01
N LEU A 278 -20.21 -8.93 -3.47
CA LEU A 278 -20.33 -7.89 -4.49
C LEU A 278 -20.81 -8.49 -5.82
N LYS A 279 -21.76 -7.82 -6.46
CA LYS A 279 -22.36 -8.26 -7.73
C LYS A 279 -22.10 -7.23 -8.81
N PRO A 280 -21.03 -7.38 -9.61
CA PRO A 280 -20.67 -6.40 -10.64
C PRO A 280 -21.82 -6.07 -11.60
N LYS A 281 -22.64 -7.07 -11.96
CA LYS A 281 -23.81 -6.91 -12.83
C LYS A 281 -24.88 -5.98 -12.26
N ASP A 282 -24.99 -5.90 -10.94
CA ASP A 282 -25.97 -5.03 -10.26
C ASP A 282 -25.39 -3.64 -9.97
N MET A 283 -24.06 -3.52 -9.90
CA MET A 283 -23.33 -2.30 -9.50
C MET A 283 -22.90 -1.43 -10.69
N LEU A 284 -22.82 -2.01 -11.89
CA LEU A 284 -22.27 -1.37 -13.07
C LEU A 284 -23.34 -1.10 -14.13
N ASN A 285 -23.17 -0.01 -14.87
CA ASN A 285 -24.03 0.28 -16.03
C ASN A 285 -23.57 -0.46 -17.30
N ALA A 286 -24.38 -0.41 -18.36
CA ALA A 286 -24.15 -1.12 -19.63
C ALA A 286 -22.81 -0.80 -20.33
N ASN A 287 -22.19 0.37 -20.07
CA ASN A 287 -20.88 0.70 -20.64
C ASN A 287 -19.76 -0.23 -20.13
N PHE A 288 -19.98 -0.88 -18.99
CA PHE A 288 -19.02 -1.81 -18.37
C PHE A 288 -19.39 -3.29 -18.56
N GLU A 289 -20.34 -3.62 -19.45
CA GLU A 289 -20.81 -4.99 -19.66
C GLU A 289 -19.66 -5.99 -19.91
N HIS A 290 -18.67 -5.59 -20.70
CA HIS A 290 -17.48 -6.39 -21.02
C HIS A 290 -16.54 -6.62 -19.83
N PHE A 291 -16.69 -5.87 -18.74
CA PHE A 291 -15.91 -6.04 -17.50
C PHE A 291 -16.63 -6.85 -16.43
N ILE A 292 -17.93 -7.16 -16.57
CA ILE A 292 -18.70 -7.90 -15.55
C ILE A 292 -18.06 -9.25 -15.24
N ALA A 293 -17.86 -10.10 -16.25
CA ALA A 293 -17.24 -11.41 -16.06
C ALA A 293 -15.79 -11.32 -15.51
N PRO A 294 -14.92 -10.42 -16.02
CA PRO A 294 -13.63 -10.14 -15.39
C PRO A 294 -13.70 -9.78 -13.90
N TYR A 295 -14.64 -8.93 -13.48
CA TYR A 295 -14.81 -8.60 -12.07
C TYR A 295 -15.28 -9.82 -11.26
N GLU A 296 -16.30 -10.53 -11.72
CA GLU A 296 -16.84 -11.72 -11.03
C GLU A 296 -15.75 -12.76 -10.80
N ASN A 297 -14.86 -12.94 -11.77
CA ASN A 297 -13.71 -13.83 -11.62
C ASN A 297 -12.67 -13.30 -10.63
N ALA A 298 -12.35 -12.01 -10.67
CA ALA A 298 -11.36 -11.42 -9.77
C ALA A 298 -11.83 -11.42 -8.29
N LEU A 299 -13.13 -11.27 -8.04
CA LEU A 299 -13.72 -11.33 -6.69
C LEU A 299 -13.52 -12.69 -6.01
N LYS A 300 -13.52 -13.80 -6.77
CA LYS A 300 -13.23 -15.16 -6.24
C LYS A 300 -11.84 -15.28 -5.62
N TYR A 301 -10.91 -14.42 -6.05
CA TYR A 301 -9.52 -14.39 -5.61
C TYR A 301 -9.22 -13.21 -4.68
N VAL A 302 -10.23 -12.44 -4.27
CA VAL A 302 -10.06 -11.28 -3.39
C VAL A 302 -9.01 -10.30 -3.95
N ASP A 303 -9.07 -10.06 -5.27
CA ASP A 303 -8.09 -9.24 -5.96
C ASP A 303 -8.33 -7.74 -5.65
N HIS A 304 -7.48 -7.16 -4.80
CA HIS A 304 -7.65 -5.82 -4.25
C HIS A 304 -7.66 -4.74 -5.35
N GLY A 305 -6.86 -4.91 -6.40
CA GLY A 305 -6.83 -3.98 -7.52
C GLY A 305 -8.11 -4.05 -8.37
N ALA A 306 -8.66 -5.25 -8.57
CA ALA A 306 -9.95 -5.41 -9.23
C ALA A 306 -11.10 -4.84 -8.40
N ILE A 307 -11.11 -5.08 -7.08
CA ILE A 307 -12.11 -4.53 -6.15
C ILE A 307 -12.08 -3.01 -6.17
N PHE A 308 -10.88 -2.41 -6.15
CA PHE A 308 -10.71 -0.97 -6.31
C PHE A 308 -11.37 -0.46 -7.58
N SER A 309 -11.01 -1.07 -8.72
CA SER A 309 -11.56 -0.68 -10.02
C SER A 309 -13.08 -0.83 -10.06
N LEU A 310 -13.63 -1.90 -9.49
CA LEU A 310 -15.07 -2.14 -9.40
C LEU A 310 -15.79 -1.04 -8.59
N LEU A 311 -15.25 -0.67 -7.42
CA LEU A 311 -15.85 0.37 -6.58
C LEU A 311 -15.81 1.74 -7.28
N VAL A 312 -14.71 2.07 -7.96
CA VAL A 312 -14.61 3.30 -8.76
C VAL A 312 -15.64 3.32 -9.89
N ASP A 313 -15.73 2.23 -10.66
CA ASP A 313 -16.66 2.14 -11.79
C ASP A 313 -18.12 2.07 -11.35
N SER A 314 -18.40 1.53 -10.16
CA SER A 314 -19.71 1.57 -9.52
C SER A 314 -20.09 3.00 -9.08
N LEU A 315 -19.19 3.72 -8.41
CA LEU A 315 -19.42 5.12 -8.03
C LEU A 315 -19.60 6.02 -9.26
N HIS A 316 -18.82 5.78 -10.32
CA HIS A 316 -18.97 6.47 -11.60
C HIS A 316 -20.35 6.20 -12.21
N SER A 317 -20.76 4.92 -12.24
CA SER A 317 -22.04 4.48 -12.79
C SER A 317 -23.24 5.07 -12.03
N GLU A 318 -23.16 5.06 -10.72
CA GLU A 318 -24.29 5.41 -9.86
C GLU A 318 -24.44 6.91 -9.65
N TYR A 319 -23.31 7.64 -9.60
CA TYR A 319 -23.29 9.05 -9.20
C TYR A 319 -22.74 9.95 -10.31
N GLN A 320 -21.50 9.74 -10.76
CA GLN A 320 -20.83 10.67 -11.69
C GLN A 320 -21.60 10.81 -13.01
N LEU A 321 -22.06 9.72 -13.62
CA LEU A 321 -22.86 9.75 -14.86
C LEU A 321 -24.23 10.40 -14.67
N LYS A 322 -24.74 10.44 -13.44
CA LYS A 322 -26.01 11.07 -13.08
C LYS A 322 -25.84 12.52 -12.63
N GLY A 323 -24.63 13.08 -12.75
CA GLY A 323 -24.32 14.47 -12.43
C GLY A 323 -23.99 14.74 -10.96
N VAL A 324 -23.80 13.70 -10.14
CA VAL A 324 -23.33 13.84 -8.76
C VAL A 324 -21.81 13.68 -8.74
N GLN A 325 -21.10 14.77 -8.50
CA GLN A 325 -19.63 14.77 -8.45
C GLN A 325 -19.13 13.95 -7.25
N VAL A 326 -18.28 12.96 -7.51
CA VAL A 326 -17.57 12.23 -6.45
C VAL A 326 -16.37 13.05 -5.98
N THR A 327 -16.27 13.30 -4.68
CA THR A 327 -15.17 14.00 -4.01
C THR A 327 -14.75 13.25 -2.77
N SER A 328 -13.56 13.53 -2.24
CA SER A 328 -13.06 12.99 -0.97
C SER A 328 -14.03 13.29 0.17
N ASP A 329 -14.65 14.47 0.18
CA ASP A 329 -15.55 14.91 1.26
C ASP A 329 -16.88 14.15 1.29
N ASN A 330 -17.43 13.78 0.13
CA ASN A 330 -18.70 13.06 0.06
C ASN A 330 -18.55 11.54 -0.14
N LEU A 331 -17.33 11.05 -0.38
CA LEU A 331 -17.06 9.65 -0.74
C LEU A 331 -17.68 8.65 0.25
N GLU A 332 -17.54 8.89 1.55
CA GLU A 332 -18.06 7.99 2.59
C GLU A 332 -19.59 7.88 2.54
N GLN A 333 -20.29 9.01 2.33
CA GLN A 333 -21.74 9.00 2.16
C GLN A 333 -22.15 8.21 0.91
N LEU A 334 -21.50 8.46 -0.22
CA LEU A 334 -21.81 7.79 -1.49
C LEU A 334 -21.55 6.28 -1.41
N LEU A 335 -20.49 5.88 -0.71
CA LEU A 335 -20.20 4.47 -0.40
C LEU A 335 -21.25 3.87 0.52
N ALA A 336 -21.69 4.58 1.56
CA ALA A 336 -22.74 4.10 2.46
C ALA A 336 -24.06 3.84 1.72
N GLU A 337 -24.45 4.76 0.84
CA GLU A 337 -25.63 4.61 -0.02
C GLU A 337 -25.46 3.43 -0.99
N SER A 338 -24.27 3.27 -1.59
CA SER A 338 -23.96 2.17 -2.52
C SER A 338 -24.00 0.81 -1.81
N PHE A 339 -23.34 0.67 -0.65
CA PHE A 339 -23.35 -0.56 0.13
C PHE A 339 -24.76 -0.90 0.63
N LYS A 340 -25.55 0.11 1.04
CA LYS A 340 -26.93 -0.12 1.45
C LYS A 340 -27.78 -0.62 0.28
N LYS A 341 -27.58 -0.07 -0.91
CA LYS A 341 -28.31 -0.46 -2.12
C LYS A 341 -27.95 -1.86 -2.60
N HIS A 342 -26.66 -2.19 -2.66
CA HIS A 342 -26.18 -3.41 -3.32
C HIS A 342 -25.97 -4.60 -2.37
N LEU A 343 -25.68 -4.34 -1.10
CA LEU A 343 -25.43 -5.38 -0.09
C LEU A 343 -26.48 -5.40 1.02
N ASN A 344 -27.36 -4.39 1.09
CA ASN A 344 -28.27 -4.17 2.22
C ASN A 344 -27.53 -4.01 3.57
N LEU A 345 -26.30 -3.50 3.53
CA LEU A 345 -25.46 -3.26 4.70
C LEU A 345 -25.09 -1.79 4.82
N THR A 346 -25.03 -1.31 6.05
CA THR A 346 -24.40 -0.03 6.40
C THR A 346 -22.88 -0.20 6.51
N LEU A 347 -22.12 0.89 6.37
CA LEU A 347 -20.68 0.85 6.59
C LEU A 347 -20.32 0.47 8.04
N LEU A 348 -21.18 0.80 9.02
CA LEU A 348 -20.98 0.39 10.40
C LEU A 348 -21.08 -1.14 10.54
N GLU A 349 -22.08 -1.78 9.92
CA GLU A 349 -22.20 -3.24 9.94
C GLU A 349 -21.02 -3.93 9.25
N VAL A 350 -20.51 -3.36 8.16
CA VAL A 350 -19.28 -3.84 7.50
C VAL A 350 -18.09 -3.71 8.43
N PHE A 351 -17.97 -2.58 9.13
CA PHE A 351 -16.87 -2.34 10.05
C PHE A 351 -16.91 -3.28 11.26
N GLU A 352 -18.07 -3.55 11.82
CA GLU A 352 -18.21 -4.51 12.92
C GLU A 352 -17.81 -5.93 12.48
N ARG A 353 -18.13 -6.35 11.25
CA ARG A 353 -17.63 -7.62 10.70
C ARG A 353 -16.10 -7.63 10.57
N SER A 354 -15.51 -6.53 10.07
CA SER A 354 -14.06 -6.37 10.01
C SER A 354 -13.43 -6.51 11.40
N LYS A 355 -13.99 -5.86 12.43
CA LYS A 355 -13.52 -5.96 13.81
C LYS A 355 -13.64 -7.39 14.37
N GLU A 356 -14.74 -8.07 14.09
CA GLU A 356 -14.94 -9.46 14.53
C GLU A 356 -13.92 -10.40 13.90
N GLU A 357 -13.61 -10.22 12.63
CA GLU A 357 -12.60 -11.00 11.93
C GLU A 357 -11.19 -10.69 12.44
N LEU A 358 -10.88 -9.41 12.65
CA LEU A 358 -9.61 -8.96 13.19
C LEU A 358 -9.37 -9.51 14.60
N LYS A 359 -10.39 -9.55 15.47
CA LYS A 359 -10.29 -10.20 16.79
C LYS A 359 -9.93 -11.68 16.72
N LYS A 360 -10.35 -12.39 15.66
CA LYS A 360 -10.00 -13.81 15.45
C LYS A 360 -8.56 -13.96 14.97
N ILE A 361 -8.12 -13.08 14.06
CA ILE A 361 -6.78 -13.10 13.48
C ILE A 361 -5.72 -12.69 14.52
N CYS A 362 -6.04 -11.68 15.33
CA CYS A 362 -5.16 -11.08 16.32
C CYS A 362 -5.33 -11.68 17.72
N SER A 363 -5.82 -12.93 17.83
CA SER A 363 -5.85 -13.63 19.11
C SER A 363 -4.41 -13.97 19.55
N PRO A 364 -4.12 -13.97 20.87
CA PRO A 364 -2.79 -14.29 21.37
C PRO A 364 -2.24 -15.60 20.79
N VAL A 365 -0.98 -15.58 20.35
CA VAL A 365 -0.42 -16.72 19.63
C VAL A 365 -0.11 -17.90 20.57
N GLY A 366 -0.29 -19.11 20.04
CA GLY A 366 -0.03 -20.35 20.77
C GLY A 366 1.43 -20.79 20.83
N PHE A 367 2.33 -20.11 20.11
CA PHE A 367 3.75 -20.47 20.00
C PHE A 367 4.66 -19.51 20.77
N ASP A 368 5.90 -19.93 21.05
CA ASP A 368 6.86 -19.17 21.86
C ASP A 368 7.75 -18.21 21.03
N LEU A 369 8.04 -18.54 19.77
CA LEU A 369 8.93 -17.73 18.93
C LEU A 369 8.35 -16.33 18.71
N ASP A 370 9.07 -15.29 19.16
CA ASP A 370 8.66 -13.88 19.05
C ASP A 370 7.27 -13.56 19.62
N LYS A 371 6.76 -14.39 20.55
CA LYS A 371 5.41 -14.29 21.12
C LYS A 371 5.07 -12.90 21.64
N GLU A 372 5.91 -12.37 22.54
CA GLU A 372 5.67 -11.07 23.17
C GLU A 372 5.59 -9.94 22.14
N HIS A 373 6.39 -10.04 21.08
CA HIS A 373 6.42 -9.05 20.02
C HIS A 373 5.16 -9.11 19.15
N ILE A 374 4.76 -10.29 18.65
CA ILE A 374 3.55 -10.39 17.83
C ILE A 374 2.27 -10.08 18.62
N ASP A 375 2.18 -10.53 19.88
CA ASP A 375 1.03 -10.24 20.74
C ASP A 375 0.92 -8.72 20.97
N SER A 376 2.04 -8.03 21.22
CA SER A 376 2.09 -6.56 21.32
C SER A 376 1.68 -5.86 20.01
N LEU A 377 2.15 -6.34 18.86
CA LEU A 377 1.75 -5.80 17.55
C LEU A 377 0.25 -5.96 17.29
N PHE A 378 -0.33 -7.10 17.68
CA PHE A 378 -1.76 -7.35 17.57
C PHE A 378 -2.58 -6.44 18.47
N GLU A 379 -2.15 -6.20 19.72
CA GLU A 379 -2.81 -5.24 20.61
C GLU A 379 -2.79 -3.81 20.03
N VAL A 380 -1.63 -3.36 19.56
CA VAL A 380 -1.47 -2.05 18.91
C VAL A 380 -2.33 -1.98 17.65
N GLY A 381 -2.33 -3.04 16.84
CA GLY A 381 -3.06 -3.07 15.59
C GLY A 381 -4.57 -3.04 15.75
N ILE A 382 -5.12 -3.78 16.73
CA ILE A 382 -6.54 -3.69 17.11
C ILE A 382 -6.90 -2.26 17.48
N LYS A 383 -6.07 -1.60 18.30
CA LYS A 383 -6.30 -0.21 18.70
C LYS A 383 -6.31 0.72 17.48
N LEU A 384 -5.27 0.67 16.65
CA LEU A 384 -5.17 1.52 15.45
C LEU A 384 -6.30 1.27 14.45
N HIS A 385 -6.73 0.01 14.28
CA HIS A 385 -7.86 -0.32 13.41
C HIS A 385 -9.15 0.35 13.88
N ASN A 386 -9.41 0.35 15.20
CA ASN A 386 -10.55 1.04 15.79
C ASN A 386 -10.43 2.56 15.66
N ASP A 387 -9.25 3.12 15.95
CA ASP A 387 -9.00 4.57 15.93
C ASP A 387 -9.16 5.16 14.53
N PHE A 388 -8.67 4.45 13.51
CA PHE A 388 -8.74 4.93 12.13
C PHE A 388 -10.03 4.56 11.39
N GLY A 389 -10.79 3.56 11.85
CA GLY A 389 -12.04 3.19 11.22
C GLY A 389 -11.90 2.43 9.89
N LEU A 390 -13.06 2.10 9.30
CA LEU A 390 -13.19 1.34 8.05
C LEU A 390 -12.56 2.06 6.85
N ILE A 391 -12.95 3.31 6.61
CA ILE A 391 -12.47 4.16 5.51
C ILE A 391 -11.39 5.11 6.02
N GLY A 392 -11.62 5.71 7.20
CA GLY A 392 -10.68 6.61 7.85
C GLY A 392 -10.40 7.92 7.12
N SER A 393 -9.41 8.64 7.65
CA SER A 393 -8.88 9.86 7.02
C SER A 393 -7.92 9.51 5.89
N HIS A 394 -7.85 10.36 4.87
CA HIS A 394 -6.80 10.30 3.84
C HIS A 394 -5.44 10.80 4.37
N TYR A 395 -5.41 11.43 5.55
CA TYR A 395 -4.21 11.98 6.19
C TYR A 395 -4.16 11.61 7.69
N ILE A 396 -3.02 11.09 8.14
CA ILE A 396 -2.70 10.81 9.54
C ILE A 396 -1.76 11.89 10.04
N ASN A 397 -2.14 12.62 11.10
CA ASN A 397 -1.24 13.61 11.69
C ASN A 397 -0.21 12.93 12.61
N LEU A 398 1.05 12.83 12.16
CA LEU A 398 2.12 12.20 12.93
C LEU A 398 2.52 12.98 14.19
N ASP A 399 2.10 14.24 14.35
CA ASP A 399 2.36 15.00 15.59
C ASP A 399 1.55 14.44 16.78
N GLU A 400 0.46 13.72 16.51
CA GLU A 400 -0.48 13.17 17.49
C GLU A 400 -0.55 11.64 17.45
N SER A 401 0.22 11.02 16.57
CA SER A 401 0.14 9.58 16.27
C SER A 401 1.48 8.89 16.55
N LEU A 402 1.43 7.57 16.68
CA LEU A 402 2.63 6.75 16.85
C LEU A 402 3.53 6.88 15.61
N VAL A 403 4.82 7.15 15.81
CA VAL A 403 5.82 6.96 14.76
C VAL A 403 6.57 5.67 15.08
N PRO A 404 6.47 4.64 14.23
CA PRO A 404 7.20 3.39 14.42
C PRO A 404 8.71 3.64 14.31
N ASP A 405 9.48 2.69 14.84
CA ASP A 405 10.93 2.81 14.88
C ASP A 405 11.54 2.73 13.47
N PHE A 406 12.57 3.55 13.22
CA PHE A 406 13.19 3.67 11.91
C PHE A 406 14.70 3.91 11.98
N VAL A 407 15.38 3.61 10.87
CA VAL A 407 16.82 3.85 10.71
C VAL A 407 17.10 4.79 9.55
N LEU A 408 18.09 5.66 9.72
CA LEU A 408 18.54 6.62 8.71
C LEU A 408 19.65 6.02 7.82
N GLY A 409 19.94 6.67 6.68
CA GLY A 409 20.96 6.23 5.72
C GLY A 409 22.39 6.11 6.29
N ASP A 410 22.69 6.88 7.34
CA ASP A 410 23.95 6.84 8.10
C ASP A 410 23.97 5.79 9.23
N GLY A 411 22.87 5.06 9.44
CA GLY A 411 22.72 4.05 10.48
C GLY A 411 22.24 4.58 11.83
N SER A 412 21.89 5.86 11.92
CA SER A 412 21.26 6.41 13.13
C SER A 412 19.87 5.82 13.32
N PHE A 413 19.65 5.25 14.49
CA PHE A 413 18.38 4.64 14.88
C PHE A 413 17.54 5.60 15.71
N VAL A 414 16.23 5.62 15.45
CA VAL A 414 15.26 6.43 16.18
C VAL A 414 14.16 5.49 16.68
N SER A 415 13.95 5.46 17.99
CA SER A 415 12.86 4.73 18.61
C SER A 415 12.03 5.62 19.52
N GLN A 416 10.71 5.54 19.35
CA GLN A 416 9.75 6.15 20.28
C GLN A 416 9.25 5.14 21.32
N GLN A 417 9.37 3.85 21.01
CA GLN A 417 8.84 2.76 21.82
C GLN A 417 9.88 2.15 22.78
N GLY A 418 11.14 2.61 22.69
CA GLY A 418 12.22 2.15 23.55
C GLY A 418 12.85 0.83 23.12
N GLU A 419 12.57 0.37 21.91
CA GLU A 419 13.29 -0.76 21.30
C GLU A 419 14.79 -0.44 21.20
N SER A 420 15.63 -1.46 21.38
CA SER A 420 17.06 -1.29 21.15
C SER A 420 17.39 -1.41 19.65
N GLN A 421 18.40 -0.68 19.18
CA GLN A 421 18.87 -0.81 17.80
C GLN A 421 19.26 -2.27 17.47
N GLU A 422 19.81 -3.00 18.45
CA GLU A 422 20.17 -4.41 18.28
C GLU A 422 18.94 -5.28 18.03
N ASP A 423 17.85 -5.09 18.77
CA ASP A 423 16.60 -5.84 18.57
C ASP A 423 15.98 -5.53 17.21
N PHE A 424 15.96 -4.25 16.81
CA PHE A 424 15.47 -3.82 15.50
C PHE A 424 16.26 -4.47 14.35
N GLU A 425 17.59 -4.46 14.44
CA GLU A 425 18.47 -5.06 13.44
C GLU A 425 18.39 -6.59 13.44
N ASN A 426 18.24 -7.21 14.61
CA ASN A 426 18.03 -8.65 14.74
C ASN A 426 16.71 -9.06 14.09
N ARG A 427 15.62 -8.32 14.33
CA ARG A 427 14.33 -8.56 13.65
C ARG A 427 14.49 -8.43 12.14
N TYR A 428 15.15 -7.37 11.67
CA TYR A 428 15.46 -7.22 10.24
C TYR A 428 16.20 -8.43 9.70
N PHE A 429 17.29 -8.84 10.35
CA PHE A 429 18.08 -9.98 9.92
C PHE A 429 17.23 -11.24 9.85
N GLN A 430 16.56 -11.62 10.94
CA GLN A 430 15.80 -12.87 11.02
C GLN A 430 14.66 -12.93 10.00
N LEU A 431 13.84 -11.88 9.90
CA LEU A 431 12.65 -11.90 9.04
C LEU A 431 12.97 -11.75 7.56
N THR A 432 14.00 -10.98 7.19
CA THR A 432 14.49 -10.97 5.80
C THR A 432 15.14 -12.30 5.41
N GLY A 433 15.85 -12.95 6.35
CA GLY A 433 16.38 -14.30 6.12
C GLY A 433 15.33 -15.36 5.94
N TYR A 434 14.22 -15.24 6.67
CA TYR A 434 13.07 -16.11 6.49
C TYR A 434 12.46 -15.92 5.09
N PHE A 435 12.35 -14.69 4.60
CA PHE A 435 11.94 -14.49 3.21
C PHE A 435 12.95 -15.05 2.20
N ASP A 436 14.26 -14.87 2.41
CA ASP A 436 15.29 -15.47 1.55
C ASP A 436 15.08 -16.99 1.46
N TYR A 437 14.74 -17.65 2.57
CA TYR A 437 14.38 -19.07 2.60
C TYR A 437 13.11 -19.35 1.77
N LEU A 438 12.04 -18.57 1.94
CA LEU A 438 10.82 -18.69 1.12
C LEU A 438 11.10 -18.53 -0.38
N SER A 439 12.01 -17.65 -0.75
CA SER A 439 12.38 -17.38 -2.14
C SER A 439 13.24 -18.50 -2.77
N ASP A 440 13.95 -19.26 -1.93
CA ASP A 440 14.81 -20.36 -2.33
C ASP A 440 14.22 -21.70 -1.89
N PHE A 441 12.99 -21.96 -2.35
CA PHE A 441 12.22 -23.18 -2.10
C PHE A 441 12.99 -24.48 -2.44
N SER A 442 14.09 -24.41 -3.20
CA SER A 442 14.94 -25.56 -3.48
C SER A 442 15.58 -26.14 -2.22
N LYS A 443 15.87 -25.31 -1.21
CA LYS A 443 16.42 -25.71 0.08
C LYS A 443 15.43 -26.50 0.94
N ALA A 444 14.13 -26.29 0.73
CA ALA A 444 13.06 -27.02 1.41
C ALA A 444 12.85 -28.44 0.85
N CYS A 445 13.37 -28.74 -0.35
CA CYS A 445 13.17 -30.03 -1.03
C CYS A 445 14.29 -31.06 -0.79
N ILE A 446 15.31 -30.73 0.00
CA ILE A 446 16.43 -31.64 0.27
C ILE A 446 16.20 -32.27 1.66
N VAL A 447 15.67 -33.50 1.65
CA VAL A 447 15.73 -34.45 2.77
C VAL A 447 16.65 -35.59 2.38
#